data_AF-A0A7X6SVL5-F1
#
_entry.id   AF-A0A7X6SVL5-F1
#
_cell.length_a   1.000
_cell.length_b   1.000
_cell.length_c   1.000
_cell.angle_alpha   90.00
_cell.angle_beta   90.00
_cell.angle_gamma   90.00
#
_symmetry.space_group_name_H-M   'P 1'
#
loop_
_entity.id
_entity.type
_entity.pdbx_description
1 polymer ?
#
loop_
_entity_poly.entity_id
_entity_poly.type
_entity_poly.pdbx_seq_one_letter_code
_entity_poly.pdbx_strand_id
1 'polypeptide(L)'
;MKEPCIGRCEEIQAQLCTLFDPSTTPEQAREILAVIAECPHCHGRLRSEREIRALLQKCCNAEAAAPATLRQRISMQIREVRVTRYQG
;
A
#
# COMPACT_ATOMS: atom_id res chain seq x y z
N MET A 1 -8.74 -27.31 10.02
CA MET A 1 -7.30 -27.51 10.31
C MET A 1 -6.61 -26.21 9.91
N LYS A 2 -6.09 -25.44 10.88
CA LYS A 2 -5.30 -24.22 10.60
C LYS A 2 -3.86 -24.69 10.56
N GLU A 3 -3.29 -24.86 9.37
CA GLU A 3 -1.86 -25.07 9.25
C GLU A 3 -1.15 -23.86 9.88
N PRO A 4 -0.36 -24.08 10.95
CA PRO A 4 0.36 -23.00 11.58
C PRO A 4 1.44 -22.54 10.61
N CYS A 5 1.26 -21.33 10.11
CA CYS A 5 2.32 -20.40 9.78
C CYS A 5 3.64 -20.73 10.50
N ILE A 6 4.72 -20.88 9.75
CA ILE A 6 6.05 -21.31 10.25
C ILE A 6 6.68 -20.16 11.09
N GLY A 7 6.12 -19.91 12.27
CA GLY A 7 6.72 -19.11 13.34
C GLY A 7 6.66 -17.57 13.23
N ARG A 8 6.07 -16.98 12.18
CA ARG A 8 6.09 -15.50 11.99
C ARG A 8 4.73 -14.79 12.10
N CYS A 9 3.68 -15.51 12.49
CA CYS A 9 2.34 -14.95 12.57
C CYS A 9 2.08 -14.12 13.82
N GLU A 10 2.91 -14.28 14.85
CA GLU A 10 2.82 -13.46 16.06
C GLU A 10 3.33 -12.05 15.79
N GLU A 11 4.38 -11.92 14.96
CA GLU A 11 4.99 -10.66 14.55
C GLU A 11 4.33 -10.01 13.33
N ILE A 12 3.30 -10.63 12.74
CA ILE A 12 2.62 -10.08 11.56
C ILE A 12 2.06 -8.68 11.82
N GLN A 13 1.59 -8.39 13.04
CA GLN A 13 1.09 -7.07 13.36
C GLN A 13 2.21 -6.02 13.32
N ALA A 14 3.40 -6.35 13.85
CA ALA A 14 4.56 -5.47 13.78
C ALA A 14 4.99 -5.24 12.33
N GLN A 15 5.04 -6.30 11.52
CA GLN A 15 5.35 -6.21 10.09
C GLN A 15 4.32 -5.37 9.32
N LEU A 16 3.03 -5.50 9.62
CA LEU A 16 1.98 -4.67 9.02
C LEU A 16 2.10 -3.21 9.46
N CYS A 17 2.38 -2.95 10.74
CA CYS A 17 2.64 -1.59 11.23
C CYS A 17 3.82 -0.97 10.50
N THR A 18 4.94 -1.67 10.37
CA THR A 18 6.09 -1.21 9.57
C THR A 18 5.67 -1.00 8.11
N LEU A 19 4.96 -1.93 7.48
CA LEU A 19 4.56 -1.81 6.07
C LEU A 19 3.73 -0.54 5.79
N PHE A 20 2.91 -0.10 6.74
CA PHE A 20 2.07 1.09 6.61
C PHE A 20 2.66 2.34 7.26
N ASP A 21 3.87 2.26 7.81
CA ASP A 21 4.58 3.42 8.35
C ASP A 21 5.06 4.32 7.19
N PRO A 22 4.87 5.64 7.28
CA PRO A 22 5.30 6.57 6.23
C PRO A 22 6.83 6.61 6.04
N SER A 23 7.61 6.13 7.00
CA SER A 23 9.07 6.08 6.96
C SER A 23 9.61 4.82 6.30
N THR A 24 8.74 3.88 5.93
CA THR A 24 9.16 2.59 5.35
C THR A 24 9.55 2.74 3.89
N THR A 25 10.74 2.23 3.56
CA THR A 25 11.26 2.30 2.20
C THR A 25 10.58 1.28 1.28
N PRO A 26 10.52 1.52 -0.04
CA PRO A 26 9.93 0.57 -0.98
C PRO A 26 10.64 -0.80 -0.99
N GLU A 27 11.93 -0.85 -0.66
CA GLU A 27 12.70 -2.09 -0.52
C GLU A 27 12.20 -2.90 0.68
N GLN A 28 12.13 -2.28 1.85
CA GLN A 28 11.62 -2.91 3.08
C GLN A 28 10.19 -3.40 2.91
N ALA A 29 9.34 -2.60 2.25
CA ALA A 29 7.97 -3.00 1.96
C ALA A 29 7.90 -4.27 1.10
N ARG A 30 8.79 -4.45 0.13
CA ARG A 30 8.85 -5.66 -0.70
C ARG A 30 9.28 -6.88 0.09
N GLU A 31 10.27 -6.74 0.97
CA GLU A 31 10.73 -7.82 1.84
C GLU A 31 9.61 -8.30 2.77
N ILE A 32 8.91 -7.36 3.41
CA ILE A 32 7.74 -7.67 4.25
C ILE A 32 6.66 -8.37 3.44
N LEU A 33 6.34 -7.88 2.24
CA LEU A 33 5.32 -8.49 1.37
C LEU A 33 5.70 -9.91 0.93
N ALA A 34 6.98 -10.18 0.68
CA ALA A 34 7.46 -11.52 0.32
C ALA A 34 7.20 -12.51 1.47
N VAL A 35 7.55 -12.14 2.71
CA VAL A 35 7.33 -12.96 3.90
C VAL A 35 5.83 -13.20 4.15
N ILE A 36 5.00 -12.17 3.95
CA ILE A 36 3.54 -12.28 4.12
C ILE A 36 2.93 -13.23 3.07
N ALA A 37 3.46 -13.23 1.85
CA ALA A 37 2.96 -14.07 0.76
C ALA A 37 3.21 -15.57 0.99
N GLU A 38 4.20 -15.93 1.81
CA GLU A 38 4.48 -17.34 2.18
C GLU A 38 3.37 -17.94 3.06
N CYS A 39 2.53 -17.12 3.70
CA CYS A 39 1.46 -17.60 4.58
C CYS A 39 0.08 -17.07 4.15
N PRO A 40 -0.88 -17.94 3.76
CA PRO A 40 -2.21 -17.51 3.33
C PRO A 40 -2.99 -16.81 4.46
N HIS A 41 -2.73 -17.15 5.72
CA HIS A 41 -3.35 -16.49 6.87
C HIS A 41 -2.85 -15.05 7.05
N CYS A 42 -1.52 -14.83 7.00
CA CYS A 42 -0.93 -13.49 7.04
C CYS A 42 -1.39 -12.63 5.86
N HIS A 43 -1.45 -13.22 4.66
CA HIS A 43 -1.95 -12.54 3.48
C HIS A 43 -3.43 -12.12 3.64
N GLY A 44 -4.25 -12.96 4.27
CA GLY A 44 -5.62 -12.60 4.63
C GLY A 44 -5.69 -11.38 5.56
N ARG A 45 -4.85 -11.34 6.61
CA ARG A 45 -4.76 -10.19 7.52
C ARG A 45 -4.31 -8.92 6.82
N LEU A 46 -3.29 -9.00 5.96
CA LEU A 46 -2.84 -7.88 5.14
C LEU A 46 -3.97 -7.32 4.27
N ARG A 47 -4.78 -8.19 3.67
CA ARG A 47 -5.91 -7.77 2.84
C ARG A 47 -6.93 -6.98 3.67
N SER A 48 -7.36 -7.53 4.81
CA SER A 48 -8.30 -6.85 5.70
C SER A 48 -7.77 -5.49 6.18
N GLU A 49 -6.50 -5.42 6.56
CA GLU A 49 -5.86 -4.15 6.99
C GLU A 49 -5.84 -3.11 5.85
N ARG A 50 -5.54 -3.53 4.61
CA ARG A 50 -5.62 -2.66 3.43
C ARG A 50 -7.03 -2.16 3.17
N GLU A 51 -8.03 -3.02 3.30
CA GLU A 51 -9.43 -2.65 3.10
C GLU A 51 -9.89 -1.65 4.15
N ILE A 52 -9.60 -1.88 5.43
CA ILE A 52 -9.92 -0.96 6.53
C ILE A 52 -9.22 0.39 6.31
N ARG A 53 -7.92 0.39 6.00
CA ARG A 53 -7.17 1.63 5.74
C ARG A 53 -7.70 2.38 4.51
N ALA A 54 -8.11 1.67 3.47
CA ALA A 54 -8.74 2.30 2.30
C ALA A 54 -10.10 2.92 2.64
N LEU A 55 -10.90 2.29 3.49
CA LEU A 55 -12.15 2.86 4.00
C LEU A 55 -11.88 4.11 4.85
N LEU A 56 -10.94 4.06 5.79
CA LEU A 56 -10.53 5.20 6.59
C LEU A 56 -9.99 6.34 5.71
N GLN A 57 -9.19 6.03 4.71
CA GLN A 57 -8.69 7.02 3.75
C GLN A 57 -9.84 7.71 3.01
N LYS A 58 -10.86 6.96 2.58
CA LYS A 58 -12.05 7.54 1.93
C LYS A 58 -12.83 8.43 2.88
N CYS A 59 -13.06 8.00 4.12
CA CYS A 59 -13.80 8.78 5.11
C CYS A 59 -13.05 10.05 5.51
N CYS A 60 -11.76 9.95 5.83
CA CYS A 60 -10.97 11.06 6.37
C CYS A 60 -10.42 12.01 5.29
N ASN A 61 -10.24 11.56 4.04
CA ASN A 61 -9.78 12.41 2.94
C ASN A 61 -10.90 12.85 1.99
N ALA A 62 -12.17 12.53 2.27
CA ALA A 62 -13.31 13.04 1.49
C ALA A 62 -13.35 14.57 1.48
N GLU A 63 -12.94 15.22 2.57
CA GLU A 63 -12.85 16.68 2.68
C GLU A 63 -11.51 17.26 2.21
N ALA A 64 -10.45 16.43 2.14
CA ALA A 64 -9.11 16.81 1.69
C ALA A 64 -8.94 16.63 0.16
N ALA A 65 -10.02 16.81 -0.61
CA ALA A 65 -9.94 16.73 -2.05
C ALA A 65 -9.09 17.89 -2.59
N ALA A 66 -7.92 17.58 -3.15
CA ALA A 66 -7.04 18.60 -3.73
C ALA A 66 -7.82 19.54 -4.68
N PRO A 67 -7.55 20.86 -4.68
CA PRO A 67 -8.26 21.80 -5.54
C PRO A 67 -8.25 21.32 -7.00
N ALA A 68 -9.39 21.43 -7.70
CA ALA A 68 -9.56 20.88 -9.05
C ALA A 68 -8.47 21.37 -10.02
N THR A 69 -8.03 22.62 -9.86
CA THR A 69 -6.95 23.24 -10.63
C THR A 69 -5.60 22.54 -10.45
N LEU A 70 -5.26 22.12 -9.23
CA LEU A 70 -4.03 21.39 -8.95
C LEU A 70 -4.09 19.98 -9.54
N ARG A 71 -5.24 19.30 -9.42
CA ARG A 71 -5.47 17.98 -10.03
C ARG A 71 -5.34 18.02 -11.55
N GLN A 72 -5.90 19.04 -12.21
CA GLN A 72 -5.80 19.20 -13.66
C GLN A 72 -4.35 19.41 -14.11
N ARG A 73 -3.60 20.29 -13.43
CA ARG A 73 -2.18 20.55 -13.73
C ARG A 73 -1.34 19.29 -13.60
N ILE A 74 -1.43 18.59 -12.47
CA ILE A 74 -0.68 17.35 -12.22
C ILE A 74 -1.02 16.29 -13.26
N SER A 75 -2.31 16.11 -13.58
CA SER A 75 -2.75 15.13 -14.57
C SER A 75 -2.19 15.40 -15.98
N MET A 76 -2.10 16.67 -16.36
CA MET A 76 -1.55 17.09 -17.65
C MET A 76 -0.05 16.82 -17.71
N GLN A 77 0.70 17.20 -16.67
CA GLN A 77 2.15 16.95 -16.61
C GLN A 77 2.49 15.45 -16.61
N ILE A 78 1.73 14.61 -15.91
CA ILE A 78 1.94 13.15 -15.93
C ILE A 78 1.71 12.57 -17.32
N ARG A 79 0.72 13.07 -18.07
CA ARG A 79 0.46 12.63 -19.46
C ARG A 79 1.59 13.04 -20.39
N GLU A 80 2.07 14.27 -20.30
CA GLU A 80 3.18 14.76 -21.12
C GLU A 80 4.47 13.94 -20.90
N VAL A 81 4.82 13.65 -19.65
CA VAL A 81 6.00 12.82 -19.30
C VAL A 81 5.89 11.39 -19.85
N ARG A 82 4.67 10.85 -19.97
CA ARG A 82 4.49 9.51 -20.56
C ARG A 82 4.72 9.52 -22.07
N VAL A 83 4.29 10.56 -22.79
CA VAL A 83 4.44 10.64 -24.25
C VAL A 83 5.93 10.76 -24.64
N THR A 84 6.69 11.59 -23.92
CA THR A 84 8.11 11.80 -24.21
C THR A 84 8.98 10.57 -23.95
N ARG A 85 8.57 9.65 -23.06
CA ARG A 85 9.29 8.39 -22.81
C ARG A 85 9.14 7.36 -23.95
N TYR A 86 8.11 7.43 -24.78
CA TYR A 86 7.91 6.50 -25.91
C TYR A 86 8.45 7.03 -27.26
N GLN A 87 8.86 8.30 -27.32
CA GLN A 87 9.37 8.94 -28.54
C GLN A 87 10.89 9.14 -28.55
N GLY A 88 11.61 8.52 -27.60
CA GLY A 88 13.08 8.52 -27.52
C GLY A 88 13.64 7.12 -27.68
#